data_AF-A0A2S6C6L6-F1
#
_entry.id   AF-A0A2S6C6L6-F1
#
_cell.length_a   1.000
_cell.length_b   1.000
_cell.length_c   1.000
_cell.angle_alpha   90.00
_cell.angle_beta   90.00
_cell.angle_gamma   90.00
#
_symmetry.space_group_name_H-M   'P 1'
#
loop_
_entity.id
_entity.type
_entity.pdbx_description
1 polymer ?
#
loop_
_entity_poly.entity_id
_entity_poly.type
_entity_poly.pdbx_seq_one_letter_code
_entity_poly.pdbx_strand_id
1 'polypeptide(L)'
;MPRAKRPLAESDPNVQGSTEQTAENGKPKRQRVSAKSQFEQSSFIGNYEYVCISKPPYAAENEDDDDEDEDEDGDEESDSIWGKPASEHPEWKWIMLKESLDMLGAACQATDHRDPDSFDMYVYNDFLGDGIIEILENIVQAFNKELKPQKGKKYNYQEMWAIVSTLAHYLNRDHSMPWMMVDDGERCARLNALIGCMILTMLNKLNRIGQLTSDY
;
A
#
# COMPACT_ATOMS: atom_id res chain seq x y z
N MET A 1 1.29 -7.93 -39.07
CA MET A 1 1.27 -6.46 -38.87
C MET A 1 1.57 -6.21 -37.40
N PRO A 2 2.62 -5.44 -37.05
CA PRO A 2 2.98 -5.21 -35.66
C PRO A 2 1.94 -4.28 -35.02
N ARG A 3 1.44 -4.68 -33.84
CA ARG A 3 0.44 -3.95 -33.06
C ARG A 3 1.11 -2.68 -32.51
N ALA A 4 0.58 -1.51 -32.85
CA ALA A 4 1.06 -0.24 -32.31
C ALA A 4 0.99 -0.27 -30.77
N LYS A 5 2.10 0.06 -30.12
CA LYS A 5 2.16 0.29 -28.67
C LYS A 5 1.22 1.48 -28.37
N ARG A 6 0.22 1.26 -27.51
CA ARG A 6 -0.48 2.40 -26.90
C ARG A 6 0.51 3.02 -25.90
N PRO A 7 0.76 4.34 -25.95
CA PRO A 7 1.46 5.01 -24.86
C PRO A 7 0.66 4.83 -23.56
N LEU A 8 1.34 4.85 -22.42
CA LEU A 8 0.70 4.93 -21.09
C LEU A 8 -0.39 5.99 -21.18
N ALA A 9 -1.65 5.57 -21.13
CA ALA A 9 -2.73 6.50 -20.95
C ALA A 9 -2.65 6.93 -19.48
N GLU A 10 -2.06 8.11 -19.27
CA GLU A 10 -2.38 9.10 -18.24
C GLU A 10 -3.89 9.02 -17.90
N SER A 11 -4.26 8.06 -17.08
CA SER A 11 -5.61 7.95 -16.55
C SER A 11 -5.46 8.33 -15.11
N ASP A 12 -5.88 9.55 -14.79
CA ASP A 12 -5.95 10.04 -13.42
C ASP A 12 -6.69 8.99 -12.58
N PRO A 13 -6.02 8.35 -11.60
CA PRO A 13 -6.64 7.31 -10.78
C PRO A 13 -7.82 7.85 -9.95
N ASN A 14 -7.95 9.17 -9.84
CA ASN A 14 -9.01 9.86 -9.09
C ASN A 14 -10.24 10.23 -9.95
N VAL A 15 -10.21 10.02 -11.27
CA VAL A 15 -11.32 10.41 -12.18
C VAL A 15 -12.18 9.20 -12.57
N GLN A 16 -13.50 9.28 -12.30
CA GLN A 16 -14.47 8.26 -12.73
C GLN A 16 -14.75 8.31 -14.23
N GLY A 17 -14.68 7.16 -14.90
CA GLY A 17 -15.27 6.96 -16.22
C GLY A 17 -16.78 6.80 -16.13
N SER A 18 -17.55 7.84 -16.47
CA SER A 18 -19.01 7.77 -16.56
C SER A 18 -19.42 6.86 -17.72
N THR A 19 -20.00 5.70 -17.44
CA THR A 19 -20.73 4.92 -18.45
C THR A 19 -22.23 5.04 -18.17
N GLU A 20 -22.91 5.89 -18.94
CA GLU A 20 -24.38 5.91 -18.99
C GLU A 20 -24.89 4.56 -19.51
N GLN A 21 -25.73 3.88 -18.72
CA GLN A 21 -26.52 2.74 -19.19
C GLN A 21 -27.99 3.13 -19.22
N THR A 22 -28.54 3.14 -20.44
CA THR A 22 -29.97 3.23 -20.75
C THR A 22 -30.73 2.09 -20.08
N ALA A 23 -31.77 2.43 -19.32
CA ALA A 23 -32.59 1.50 -18.58
C ALA A 23 -33.63 0.80 -19.46
N GLU A 24 -33.60 -0.53 -19.53
CA GLU A 24 -34.74 -1.36 -19.95
C GLU A 24 -35.22 -2.27 -18.81
N ASN A 25 -36.54 -2.39 -18.75
CA ASN A 25 -37.34 -2.75 -17.59
C ASN A 25 -37.50 -4.28 -17.46
N GLY A 26 -37.01 -4.88 -16.36
CA GLY A 26 -37.18 -6.31 -16.07
C GLY A 26 -36.92 -6.65 -14.60
N LYS A 27 -37.84 -7.42 -13.97
CA LYS A 27 -37.84 -7.78 -12.55
C LYS A 27 -36.47 -8.26 -12.03
N PRO A 28 -36.06 -7.90 -10.78
CA PRO A 28 -34.68 -8.09 -10.34
C PRO A 28 -34.40 -9.55 -9.99
N LYS A 29 -33.83 -10.30 -10.93
CA LYS A 29 -32.96 -11.42 -10.57
C LYS A 29 -31.74 -10.80 -9.90
N ARG A 30 -31.44 -11.22 -8.67
CA ARG A 30 -30.27 -10.77 -7.89
C ARG A 30 -29.01 -11.18 -8.65
N GLN A 31 -28.59 -10.37 -9.60
CA GLN A 31 -27.46 -10.64 -10.47
C GLN A 31 -26.22 -10.52 -9.60
N ARG A 32 -25.47 -11.61 -9.52
CA ARG A 32 -24.24 -11.67 -8.73
C ARG A 32 -23.24 -10.74 -9.44
N VAL A 33 -23.07 -9.53 -8.91
CA VAL A 33 -22.12 -8.54 -9.43
C VAL A 33 -20.73 -9.19 -9.45
N SER A 34 -20.04 -9.12 -10.59
CA SER A 34 -18.68 -9.66 -10.73
C SER A 34 -17.71 -8.88 -9.82
N ALA A 35 -16.67 -9.55 -9.32
CA ALA A 35 -15.60 -8.91 -8.56
C ALA A 35 -15.00 -7.70 -9.30
N LYS A 36 -14.86 -7.81 -10.63
CA LYS A 36 -14.37 -6.73 -11.50
C LYS A 36 -15.32 -5.54 -11.53
N SER A 37 -16.60 -5.77 -11.79
CA SER A 37 -17.61 -4.69 -11.80
C SER A 37 -17.81 -4.06 -10.43
N GLN A 38 -17.55 -4.81 -9.35
CA GLN A 38 -17.58 -4.27 -8.00
C GLN A 38 -16.40 -3.31 -7.75
N PHE A 39 -15.22 -3.65 -8.27
CA PHE A 39 -14.05 -2.78 -8.21
C PHE A 39 -14.21 -1.53 -9.07
N GLU A 40 -14.75 -1.66 -10.29
CA GLU A 40 -15.01 -0.50 -11.17
C GLU A 40 -16.05 0.47 -10.57
N GLN A 41 -16.92 -0.03 -9.67
CA GLN A 41 -17.88 0.79 -8.93
C GLN A 41 -17.27 1.46 -7.68
N SER A 42 -16.09 1.06 -7.23
CA SER A 42 -15.46 1.65 -6.07
C SER A 42 -14.62 2.88 -6.46
N SER A 43 -14.78 3.96 -5.71
CA SER A 43 -14.12 5.25 -5.98
C SER A 43 -12.83 5.40 -5.16
N PHE A 44 -11.79 5.93 -5.79
CA PHE A 44 -10.54 6.37 -5.14
C PHE A 44 -10.65 7.84 -4.73
N ILE A 45 -11.61 8.14 -3.85
CA ILE A 45 -11.90 9.50 -3.37
C ILE A 45 -11.92 9.45 -1.84
N GLY A 46 -11.55 10.56 -1.20
CA GLY A 46 -11.53 10.66 0.26
C GLY A 46 -10.37 9.86 0.84
N ASN A 47 -10.66 8.89 1.71
CA ASN A 47 -9.60 8.08 2.34
C ASN A 47 -8.80 7.24 1.33
N TYR A 48 -9.39 6.88 0.20
CA TYR A 48 -8.74 6.05 -0.82
C TYR A 48 -8.19 6.86 -1.99
N GLU A 49 -8.11 8.18 -1.86
CA GLU A 49 -7.43 9.05 -2.83
C GLU A 49 -5.92 8.81 -2.79
N TYR A 50 -5.28 8.87 -3.96
CA TYR A 50 -3.83 8.86 -4.04
C TYR A 50 -3.26 10.24 -3.72
N VAL A 51 -2.28 10.26 -2.83
CA VAL A 51 -1.53 11.45 -2.44
C VAL A 51 -0.05 11.27 -2.76
N CYS A 52 0.64 12.38 -2.98
CA CYS A 52 2.07 12.40 -3.20
C CYS A 52 2.84 12.09 -1.91
N ILE A 53 3.90 11.31 -2.03
CA ILE A 53 4.88 11.04 -0.96
C ILE A 53 6.28 11.43 -1.42
N SER A 54 7.21 11.62 -0.51
CA SER A 54 8.63 11.89 -0.80
C SER A 54 9.25 10.70 -1.51
N LYS A 55 10.35 10.97 -2.24
CA LYS A 55 11.17 9.93 -2.86
C LYS A 55 11.56 8.90 -1.79
N PRO A 56 11.14 7.63 -1.89
CA PRO A 56 11.48 6.64 -0.88
C PRO A 56 13.00 6.42 -0.84
N PRO A 57 13.61 6.15 0.34
CA PRO A 57 15.06 5.97 0.45
C PRO A 57 15.62 4.88 -0.47
N TYR A 58 14.89 3.76 -0.60
CA TYR A 58 15.25 2.64 -1.47
C TYR A 58 15.20 2.95 -2.98
N ALA A 59 14.69 4.12 -3.37
CA ALA A 59 14.67 4.55 -4.76
C ALA A 59 15.92 5.33 -5.20
N ALA A 60 16.82 5.66 -4.27
CA ALA A 60 18.07 6.35 -4.57
C ALA A 60 19.11 5.47 -5.28
N GLU A 61 19.06 4.14 -5.10
CA GLU A 61 20.13 3.21 -5.52
C GLU A 61 20.11 2.76 -7.00
N ASN A 62 19.26 3.33 -7.85
CA ASN A 62 19.17 2.94 -9.28
C ASN A 62 19.58 4.06 -10.27
N GLU A 63 20.15 5.15 -9.80
CA GLU A 63 20.81 6.14 -10.66
C GLU A 63 22.29 5.75 -10.70
N ASP A 64 22.69 5.04 -11.76
CA ASP A 64 24.08 4.60 -12.02
C ASP A 64 25.05 5.80 -11.95
N ASP A 65 25.84 5.87 -10.88
CA ASP A 65 27.31 5.97 -10.87
C ASP A 65 28.02 7.12 -11.66
N ASP A 66 27.50 8.36 -11.76
CA ASP A 66 28.33 9.47 -12.31
C ASP A 66 28.01 10.93 -11.90
N ASP A 67 27.16 11.21 -10.90
CA ASP A 67 27.00 12.59 -10.41
C ASP A 67 27.07 12.64 -8.86
N GLU A 68 28.24 13.03 -8.33
CA GLU A 68 28.47 13.46 -6.94
C GLU A 68 27.84 14.85 -6.68
N ASP A 69 26.60 15.06 -7.12
CA ASP A 69 25.82 16.22 -6.72
C ASP A 69 24.77 15.73 -5.71
N GLU A 70 25.06 15.96 -4.41
CA GLU A 70 24.07 15.93 -3.35
C GLU A 70 23.00 16.99 -3.70
N ASP A 71 21.99 16.60 -4.48
CA ASP A 71 20.86 17.45 -4.85
C ASP A 71 19.98 17.75 -3.62
N GLU A 72 20.43 18.69 -2.77
CA GLU A 72 19.64 19.27 -1.66
C GLU A 72 18.27 19.82 -2.14
N ASP A 73 18.15 20.18 -3.42
CA ASP A 73 16.93 20.73 -4.02
C ASP A 73 15.80 19.68 -4.18
N GLY A 74 16.14 18.39 -4.31
CA GLY A 74 15.15 17.32 -4.50
C GLY A 74 14.31 17.01 -3.25
N ASP A 75 14.89 17.25 -2.07
CA ASP A 75 14.22 17.04 -0.79
C ASP A 75 13.23 18.18 -0.50
N GLU A 76 13.57 19.44 -0.83
CA GLU A 76 12.69 20.60 -0.63
C GLU A 76 11.41 20.54 -1.49
N GLU A 77 11.52 20.08 -2.74
CA GLU A 77 10.35 19.90 -3.61
C GLU A 77 9.45 18.75 -3.09
N SER A 78 10.07 17.68 -2.58
CA SER A 78 9.34 16.53 -2.02
C SER A 78 8.52 16.91 -0.79
N ASP A 79 9.08 17.73 0.10
CA ASP A 79 8.41 18.22 1.32
C ASP A 79 7.28 19.19 0.98
N SER A 80 7.43 19.99 -0.08
CA SER A 80 6.40 20.92 -0.55
C SER A 80 5.18 20.20 -1.15
N ILE A 81 5.37 19.03 -1.77
CA ILE A 81 4.31 18.28 -2.46
C ILE A 81 3.69 17.17 -1.58
N TRP A 82 4.36 16.79 -0.48
CA TRP A 82 3.92 15.75 0.44
C TRP A 82 2.45 15.89 0.87
N GLY A 83 1.69 14.81 0.70
CA GLY A 83 0.30 14.70 1.14
C GLY A 83 -0.72 15.42 0.25
N LYS A 84 -0.29 16.13 -0.80
CA LYS A 84 -1.20 16.73 -1.79
C LYS A 84 -1.81 15.66 -2.71
N PRO A 85 -3.00 15.89 -3.29
CA PRO A 85 -3.60 14.96 -4.24
C PRO A 85 -2.70 14.69 -5.44
N ALA A 86 -2.52 13.42 -5.81
CA ALA A 86 -1.70 13.04 -6.96
C ALA A 86 -2.22 13.62 -8.29
N SER A 87 -3.52 13.89 -8.38
CA SER A 87 -4.14 14.52 -9.55
C SER A 87 -3.69 15.97 -9.79
N GLU A 88 -3.21 16.66 -8.76
CA GLU A 88 -2.66 18.02 -8.88
C GLU A 88 -1.20 18.02 -9.35
N HIS A 89 -0.53 16.86 -9.29
CA HIS A 89 0.90 16.67 -9.57
C HIS A 89 1.13 15.43 -10.45
N PRO A 90 0.62 15.41 -11.70
CA PRO A 90 0.73 14.24 -12.58
C PRO A 90 2.18 13.86 -12.94
N GLU A 91 3.12 14.80 -12.85
CA GLU A 91 4.55 14.60 -13.02
C GLU A 91 5.21 13.84 -11.86
N TRP A 92 4.56 13.83 -10.69
CA TRP A 92 5.13 13.23 -9.48
C TRP A 92 4.87 11.73 -9.43
N LYS A 93 5.95 10.94 -9.54
CA LYS A 93 5.86 9.47 -9.64
C LYS A 93 5.57 8.78 -8.30
N TRP A 94 5.87 9.43 -7.18
CA TRP A 94 5.81 8.83 -5.86
C TRP A 94 4.46 9.09 -5.21
N ILE A 95 3.57 8.10 -5.29
CA ILE A 95 2.20 8.21 -4.80
C ILE A 95 1.84 7.03 -3.91
N MET A 96 0.94 7.28 -2.96
CA MET A 96 0.41 6.28 -2.04
C MET A 96 -1.07 6.58 -1.75
N LEU A 97 -1.89 5.58 -1.40
CA LEU A 97 -3.23 5.85 -0.89
C LEU A 97 -3.14 6.61 0.43
N LYS A 98 -3.96 7.64 0.60
CA LYS A 98 -4.06 8.40 1.85
C LYS A 98 -4.28 7.51 3.07
N GLU A 99 -5.22 6.55 3.00
CA GLU A 99 -5.44 5.58 4.08
C GLU A 99 -4.17 4.79 4.42
N SER A 100 -3.36 4.43 3.41
CA SER A 100 -2.11 3.71 3.62
C SER A 100 -1.06 4.59 4.29
N LEU A 101 -1.02 5.88 3.96
CA LEU A 101 -0.14 6.86 4.57
C LEU A 101 -0.50 7.09 6.05
N ASP A 102 -1.79 7.22 6.35
CA ASP A 102 -2.30 7.36 7.72
C ASP A 102 -1.98 6.11 8.56
N MET A 103 -2.21 4.91 8.01
CA MET A 103 -1.85 3.65 8.66
C MET A 103 -0.34 3.51 8.87
N LEU A 104 0.48 3.96 7.91
CA LEU A 104 1.94 3.95 8.03
C LEU A 104 2.41 4.87 9.15
N GLY A 105 1.90 6.10 9.21
CA GLY A 105 2.20 7.04 10.29
C GLY A 105 1.82 6.48 11.65
N ALA A 106 0.64 5.87 11.77
CA ALA A 106 0.19 5.21 13.00
C ALA A 106 1.09 4.03 13.40
N ALA A 107 1.53 3.21 12.42
CA ALA A 107 2.45 2.11 12.66
C ALA A 107 3.83 2.62 13.13
N CYS A 108 4.36 3.66 12.50
CA CYS A 108 5.62 4.29 12.89
C CYS A 108 5.56 4.85 14.31
N GLN A 109 4.51 5.62 14.63
CA GLN A 109 4.30 6.15 15.98
C GLN A 109 4.18 5.02 17.01
N ALA A 110 3.51 3.92 16.64
CA ALA A 110 3.39 2.74 17.49
C ALA A 110 4.73 2.04 17.73
N THR A 111 5.65 2.07 16.77
CA THR A 111 7.04 1.59 16.93
C THR A 111 7.79 2.47 17.92
N ASP A 112 7.75 3.79 17.72
CA ASP A 112 8.52 4.74 18.53
C ASP A 112 8.06 4.71 20.00
N HIS A 113 6.76 4.52 20.25
CA HIS A 113 6.23 4.31 21.60
C HIS A 113 6.62 2.98 22.26
N ARG A 114 7.14 2.02 21.49
CA ARG A 114 7.60 0.71 21.98
C ARG A 114 9.12 0.64 22.07
N ASP A 115 9.82 1.66 21.60
CA ASP A 115 11.28 1.74 21.68
C ASP A 115 11.68 2.27 23.07
N PRO A 116 12.33 1.47 23.93
CA PRO A 116 12.80 1.94 25.24
C PRO A 116 13.82 3.07 25.13
N ASP A 117 14.63 3.09 24.08
CA ASP A 117 15.67 4.10 23.88
C ASP A 117 15.05 5.49 23.65
N SER A 118 13.88 5.55 23.03
CA SER A 118 13.06 6.77 22.89
C SER A 118 12.63 7.38 24.24
N PHE A 119 12.77 6.63 25.34
CA PHE A 119 12.45 7.07 26.71
C PHE A 119 13.66 7.04 27.65
N ASP A 120 14.88 6.88 27.13
CA ASP A 120 16.11 6.74 27.93
C ASP A 120 16.02 5.57 28.93
N MET A 121 15.38 4.48 28.48
CA MET A 121 15.13 3.27 29.26
C MET A 121 15.79 2.05 28.62
N TYR A 122 16.09 1.05 29.43
CA TYR A 122 16.47 -0.29 28.96
C TYR A 122 15.54 -1.33 29.57
N VAL A 123 14.95 -2.17 28.74
CA VAL A 123 14.08 -3.29 29.17
C VAL A 123 14.78 -4.61 28.90
N TYR A 124 14.89 -5.01 27.63
CA TYR A 124 15.67 -6.16 27.12
C TYR A 124 16.04 -5.88 25.66
N ASN A 125 17.10 -6.53 25.14
CA ASN A 125 17.59 -6.33 23.77
C ASN A 125 16.51 -6.51 22.69
N ASP A 126 15.58 -7.45 22.91
CA ASP A 126 14.58 -7.85 21.91
C ASP A 126 13.26 -7.09 22.07
N PHE A 127 13.14 -6.20 23.06
CA PHE A 127 11.86 -5.57 23.41
C PHE A 127 11.26 -4.78 22.24
N LEU A 128 12.06 -3.98 21.55
CA LEU A 128 11.63 -3.28 20.34
C LEU A 128 11.29 -4.27 19.23
N GLY A 129 12.07 -5.34 19.08
CA GLY A 129 11.82 -6.40 18.11
C GLY A 129 10.44 -7.04 18.31
N ASP A 130 10.11 -7.47 19.53
CA ASP A 130 8.80 -8.01 19.89
C ASP A 130 7.67 -6.98 19.65
N GLY A 131 7.93 -5.72 19.95
CA GLY A 131 7.02 -4.62 19.68
C GLY A 131 6.71 -4.46 18.19
N ILE A 132 7.72 -4.56 17.34
CA ILE A 132 7.55 -4.53 15.88
C ILE A 132 6.80 -5.77 15.39
N ILE A 133 7.06 -6.97 15.95
CA ILE A 133 6.31 -8.19 15.60
C ILE A 133 4.82 -8.00 15.86
N GLU A 134 4.44 -7.41 17.01
CA GLU A 134 3.04 -7.12 17.32
C GLU A 134 2.40 -6.20 16.28
N ILE A 135 3.10 -5.15 15.83
CA ILE A 135 2.64 -4.23 14.80
C ILE A 135 2.42 -4.97 13.47
N LEU A 136 3.38 -5.79 13.05
CA LEU A 136 3.29 -6.58 11.82
C LEU A 136 2.14 -7.61 11.90
N GLU A 137 1.98 -8.28 13.04
CA GLU A 137 0.86 -9.21 13.29
C GLU A 137 -0.49 -8.49 13.20
N ASN A 138 -0.59 -7.25 13.70
CA ASN A 138 -1.80 -6.43 13.60
C ASN A 138 -2.12 -6.04 12.14
N ILE A 139 -1.11 -5.69 11.34
CA ILE A 139 -1.26 -5.41 9.91
C ILE A 139 -1.77 -6.66 9.17
N VAL A 140 -1.15 -7.83 9.40
CA VAL A 140 -1.60 -9.11 8.83
C VAL A 140 -3.03 -9.45 9.29
N GLN A 141 -3.35 -9.19 10.55
CA GLN A 141 -4.69 -9.41 11.09
C GLN A 141 -5.73 -8.50 10.43
N ALA A 142 -5.40 -7.22 10.17
CA ALA A 142 -6.25 -6.28 9.46
C ALA A 142 -6.56 -6.79 8.03
N PHE A 143 -5.55 -7.23 7.30
CA PHE A 143 -5.77 -7.81 5.97
C PHE A 143 -6.68 -9.04 6.01
N ASN A 144 -6.45 -9.94 6.98
CA ASN A 144 -7.28 -11.13 7.14
C ASN A 144 -8.74 -10.80 7.48
N LYS A 145 -8.99 -9.70 8.21
CA LYS A 145 -10.36 -9.22 8.48
C LYS A 145 -11.07 -8.78 7.20
N GLU A 146 -10.37 -8.09 6.30
CA GLU A 146 -10.93 -7.71 5.00
C GLU A 146 -11.04 -8.88 4.03
N LEU A 147 -10.14 -9.86 4.13
CA LEU A 147 -10.18 -11.08 3.31
C LEU A 147 -11.41 -11.94 3.61
N LYS A 148 -11.87 -11.95 4.87
CA LYS A 148 -13.02 -12.75 5.29
C LYS A 148 -14.32 -12.13 4.76
N PRO A 149 -15.10 -12.86 3.94
CA PRO A 149 -16.38 -12.37 3.47
C PRO A 149 -17.35 -12.21 4.65
N GLN A 150 -17.58 -10.97 5.08
CA GLN A 150 -18.62 -10.68 6.06
C GLN A 150 -19.98 -10.75 5.36
N LYS A 151 -21.00 -11.30 6.03
CA LYS A 151 -22.35 -11.45 5.46
C LYS A 151 -22.86 -10.09 4.98
N GLY A 152 -23.01 -9.95 3.66
CA GLY A 152 -23.53 -8.73 3.04
C GLY A 152 -22.50 -7.63 2.77
N LYS A 153 -21.22 -7.79 3.18
CA LYS A 153 -20.15 -6.83 2.85
C LYS A 153 -19.50 -7.23 1.53
N LYS A 154 -19.38 -6.26 0.63
CA LYS A 154 -18.57 -6.34 -0.59
C LYS A 154 -17.09 -6.32 -0.20
N TYR A 155 -16.23 -7.05 -0.90
CA TYR A 155 -14.77 -6.89 -0.79
C TYR A 155 -14.35 -5.43 -0.97
N ASN A 156 -13.59 -4.90 -0.01
CA ASN A 156 -12.98 -3.60 -0.13
C ASN A 156 -11.54 -3.76 -0.65
N TYR A 157 -11.38 -3.65 -1.97
CA TYR A 157 -10.08 -3.83 -2.61
C TYR A 157 -9.13 -2.67 -2.31
N GLN A 158 -9.65 -1.45 -2.18
CA GLN A 158 -8.87 -0.28 -1.79
C GLN A 158 -8.27 -0.47 -0.40
N GLU A 159 -9.06 -0.92 0.57
CA GLU A 159 -8.57 -1.21 1.92
C GLU A 159 -7.50 -2.31 1.92
N MET A 160 -7.74 -3.41 1.21
CA MET A 160 -6.73 -4.47 1.09
C MET A 160 -5.42 -3.96 0.49
N TRP A 161 -5.52 -3.06 -0.49
CA TRP A 161 -4.36 -2.45 -1.13
C TRP A 161 -3.65 -1.47 -0.20
N ALA A 162 -4.40 -0.66 0.56
CA ALA A 162 -3.85 0.24 1.57
C ALA A 162 -3.07 -0.54 2.63
N ILE A 163 -3.63 -1.63 3.16
CA ILE A 163 -2.95 -2.46 4.17
C ILE A 163 -1.66 -3.07 3.63
N VAL A 164 -1.66 -3.60 2.40
CA VAL A 164 -0.47 -4.21 1.79
C VAL A 164 0.59 -3.15 1.47
N SER A 165 0.18 -1.97 1.01
CA SER A 165 1.08 -0.85 0.75
C SER A 165 1.71 -0.35 2.06
N THR A 166 0.93 -0.24 3.14
CA THR A 166 1.45 0.12 4.47
C THR A 166 2.48 -0.89 4.94
N LEU A 167 2.23 -2.19 4.78
CA LEU A 167 3.22 -3.21 5.11
C LEU A 167 4.50 -3.00 4.30
N ALA A 168 4.38 -2.84 2.99
CA ALA A 168 5.53 -2.70 2.10
C ALA A 168 6.41 -1.52 2.51
N HIS A 169 5.82 -0.34 2.75
CA HIS A 169 6.58 0.82 3.18
C HIS A 169 7.13 0.69 4.61
N TYR A 170 6.36 0.11 5.53
CA TYR A 170 6.81 -0.10 6.90
C TYR A 170 8.03 -1.05 6.97
N LEU A 171 8.05 -2.10 6.15
CA LEU A 171 9.20 -3.01 6.04
C LEU A 171 10.45 -2.37 5.41
N ASN A 172 10.29 -1.29 4.63
CA ASN A 172 11.40 -0.57 4.01
C ASN A 172 11.87 0.65 4.83
N ARG A 173 11.39 0.83 6.08
CA ARG A 173 11.88 1.85 7.01
C ARG A 173 13.20 1.41 7.64
N ASP A 174 14.10 2.36 7.94
CA ASP A 174 15.40 2.13 8.57
C ASP A 174 15.35 1.33 9.90
N HIS A 175 14.22 1.37 10.60
CA HIS A 175 13.99 0.68 11.88
C HIS A 175 13.24 -0.65 11.75
N SER A 176 13.07 -1.21 10.55
CA SER A 176 12.30 -2.43 10.34
C SER A 176 13.07 -3.73 10.59
N MET A 177 14.35 -3.68 10.96
CA MET A 177 15.19 -4.88 11.13
C MET A 177 15.20 -5.54 12.53
N PRO A 178 14.95 -4.83 13.66
CA PRO A 178 15.06 -5.44 15.00
C PRO A 178 14.17 -6.67 15.22
N TRP A 179 13.01 -6.78 14.57
CA TRP A 179 12.13 -7.96 14.72
C TRP A 179 12.73 -9.23 14.13
N MET A 180 13.67 -9.14 13.19
CA MET A 180 14.35 -10.33 12.65
C MET A 180 15.43 -10.87 13.59
N MET A 181 15.78 -10.10 14.63
CA MET A 181 16.88 -10.40 15.55
C MET A 181 16.40 -10.90 16.92
N VAL A 182 15.09 -11.09 17.11
CA VAL A 182 14.55 -11.61 18.37
C VAL A 182 14.90 -13.08 18.59
N ASP A 183 14.94 -13.50 19.85
CA ASP A 183 15.19 -14.89 20.26
C ASP A 183 14.16 -15.89 19.71
N ASP A 184 12.88 -15.49 19.55
CA ASP A 184 11.82 -16.34 18.98
C ASP A 184 11.84 -16.35 17.44
N GLY A 185 12.88 -16.96 16.88
CA GLY A 185 13.02 -17.12 15.43
C GLY A 185 11.87 -17.91 14.78
N GLU A 186 11.15 -18.77 15.52
CA GLU A 186 10.01 -19.51 14.98
C GLU A 186 8.82 -18.59 14.73
N ARG A 187 8.54 -17.66 15.66
CA ARG A 187 7.51 -16.62 15.46
C ARG A 187 7.85 -15.73 14.26
N CYS A 188 9.11 -15.33 14.10
CA CYS A 188 9.55 -14.54 12.95
C CYS A 188 9.37 -15.30 11.63
N ALA A 189 9.75 -16.58 11.59
CA ALA A 189 9.57 -17.40 10.39
C ALA A 189 8.09 -17.55 9.99
N ARG A 190 7.20 -17.78 10.97
CA ARG A 190 5.74 -17.85 10.73
C ARG A 190 5.18 -16.52 10.25
N LEU A 191 5.59 -15.41 10.86
CA LEU A 191 5.15 -14.07 10.46
C LEU A 191 5.61 -13.74 9.03
N ASN A 192 6.86 -14.04 8.69
CA ASN A 192 7.38 -13.83 7.34
C ASN A 192 6.60 -14.65 6.29
N ALA A 193 6.26 -15.91 6.61
CA ALA A 193 5.41 -16.73 5.76
C ALA A 193 3.99 -16.13 5.57
N LEU A 194 3.40 -15.59 6.64
CA LEU A 194 2.11 -14.91 6.57
C LEU A 194 2.16 -13.62 5.73
N ILE A 195 3.22 -12.84 5.88
CA ILE A 195 3.49 -11.65 5.05
C ILE A 195 3.55 -12.03 3.57
N GLY A 196 4.33 -13.05 3.21
CA GLY A 196 4.40 -13.54 1.83
C GLY A 196 3.04 -14.00 1.31
N CYS A 197 2.28 -14.76 2.12
CA CYS A 197 0.93 -15.20 1.77
C CYS A 197 -0.03 -14.02 1.56
N MET A 198 0.07 -12.98 2.39
CA MET A 198 -0.76 -11.78 2.28
C MET A 198 -0.50 -11.05 0.97
N ILE A 199 0.76 -10.79 0.63
CA ILE A 199 1.17 -10.11 -0.61
C ILE A 199 0.68 -10.91 -1.83
N LEU A 200 0.99 -12.21 -1.90
CA LEU A 200 0.57 -13.07 -3.00
C LEU A 200 -0.96 -13.15 -3.12
N THR A 201 -1.68 -13.18 -2.00
CA THR A 201 -3.14 -13.18 -1.99
C THR A 201 -3.70 -11.89 -2.59
N MET A 202 -3.12 -10.74 -2.25
CA MET A 202 -3.55 -9.46 -2.78
C MET A 202 -3.25 -9.33 -4.27
N LEU A 203 -2.04 -9.66 -4.71
CA LEU A 203 -1.66 -9.66 -6.12
C LEU A 203 -2.56 -10.59 -6.95
N ASN A 204 -2.84 -11.79 -6.46
CA ASN A 204 -3.77 -12.71 -7.13
C ASN A 204 -5.20 -12.14 -7.20
N LYS A 205 -5.67 -11.41 -6.17
CA LYS A 205 -6.97 -10.72 -6.23
C LYS A 205 -6.98 -9.63 -7.30
N LEU A 206 -5.95 -8.79 -7.36
CA LEU A 206 -5.79 -7.73 -8.37
C LEU A 206 -5.72 -8.32 -9.79
N ASN A 207 -4.97 -9.41 -9.97
CA ASN A 207 -4.91 -10.11 -11.25
C ASN A 207 -6.30 -10.59 -11.72
N ARG A 208 -7.08 -11.19 -10.81
CA ARG A 208 -8.44 -11.69 -11.12
C ARG A 208 -9.43 -10.59 -11.51
N ILE A 209 -9.20 -9.36 -11.09
CA ILE A 209 -10.01 -8.20 -11.50
C ILE A 209 -9.40 -7.43 -12.68
N GLY A 210 -8.25 -7.89 -13.20
CA GLY A 210 -7.58 -7.32 -14.38
C GLY A 210 -6.85 -6.00 -14.10
N GLN A 211 -6.40 -5.79 -12.87
CA GLN A 211 -5.64 -4.59 -12.47
C GLN A 211 -4.12 -4.77 -12.56
N LEU A 212 -3.64 -5.99 -12.85
CA LEU A 212 -2.22 -6.23 -13.15
C LEU A 212 -2.05 -6.38 -14.66
N THR A 213 -1.09 -5.66 -15.23
CA THR A 213 -0.63 -5.86 -16.60
C THR A 213 0.27 -7.08 -16.67
N SER A 214 0.27 -7.76 -17.80
CA SER A 214 1.27 -8.80 -18.05
C SER A 214 2.52 -8.15 -18.61
N ASP A 215 3.68 -8.52 -18.07
CA ASP A 215 4.98 -8.08 -18.58
C ASP A 215 5.25 -8.75 -19.94
N TYR A 216 4.86 -8.10 -21.05
CA TYR A 216 5.16 -8.53 -22.43
C TYR A 216 5.55 -7.35 -23.31
#